data_AF-A0A151KYE6-F1
#
_entry.id   AF-A0A151KYE6-F1
#
_cell.length_a   1.000
_cell.length_b   1.000
_cell.length_c   1.000
_cell.angle_alpha   90.00
_cell.angle_beta   90.00
_cell.angle_gamma   90.00
#
_symmetry.space_group_name_H-M   'P 1'
#
loop_
_entity.id
_entity.type
_entity.pdbx_description
1 polymer ?
#
loop_
_entity_poly.entity_id
_entity_poly.type
_entity_poly.pdbx_seq_one_letter_code
_entity_poly.pdbx_strand_id
1 'polypeptide(L)'
;MDISLTSQQHDSKARRFWQGTIAMMPLSIAVLPWGLLAGSFAIDSGLHPLEGQALSAILFAGSAQLVAMGMIKAGAGLTTMLLTTFFITSRHFLYSVSMRSKVSPLPLRWRLSLGFLLTDELFALVGHQSEKQFDRWYALGAGLSFYLFWNLATFAGILAGSFLPQLNELGLEFAVAATFIAIVVPGIKNLPVLLSVVTALLLSVALHFFKVEGALMIASIGAMATGYLAEELGGKKR
;
A
#
# COMPACT_ATOMS: atom_id res chain seq x y z
N MET A 1 10.26 -8.61 51.52
CA MET A 1 9.01 -9.17 50.96
C MET A 1 8.88 -8.54 49.58
N ASP A 2 9.67 -9.07 48.65
CA ASP A 2 9.85 -8.53 47.31
C ASP A 2 8.71 -9.01 46.42
N ILE A 3 7.73 -8.13 46.18
CA ILE A 3 6.64 -8.33 45.21
C ILE A 3 6.87 -7.40 44.00
N SER A 4 8.12 -7.21 43.64
CA SER A 4 8.54 -6.56 42.40
C SER A 4 9.45 -7.55 41.68
N LEU A 5 9.27 -7.69 40.36
CA LEU A 5 10.10 -8.49 39.43
C LEU A 5 9.58 -9.89 39.01
N THR A 6 8.28 -10.06 38.69
CA THR A 6 7.87 -11.18 37.79
C THR A 6 6.58 -10.91 37.02
N SER A 7 6.53 -9.82 36.25
CA SER A 7 5.51 -9.64 35.22
C SER A 7 6.10 -9.17 33.89
N GLN A 8 7.17 -9.82 33.43
CA GLN A 8 7.38 -9.93 31.99
C GLN A 8 6.36 -10.96 31.47
N GLN A 9 5.11 -10.50 31.34
CA GLN A 9 4.07 -11.22 30.62
C GLN A 9 4.58 -11.43 29.19
N HIS A 10 5.02 -12.64 28.88
CA HIS A 10 5.11 -13.11 27.50
C HIS A 10 3.69 -13.04 26.93
N ASP A 11 3.35 -11.91 26.30
CA ASP A 11 2.11 -11.82 25.54
C ASP A 11 2.09 -12.99 24.57
N SER A 12 1.04 -13.82 24.66
CA SER A 12 0.95 -15.02 23.84
C SER A 12 1.00 -14.62 22.37
N LYS A 13 1.64 -15.45 21.53
CA LYS A 13 1.77 -15.20 20.08
C LYS A 13 0.40 -14.89 19.44
N ALA A 14 -0.63 -15.60 19.89
CA ALA A 14 -2.01 -15.38 19.47
C ALA A 14 -2.55 -14.01 19.87
N ARG A 15 -2.24 -13.53 21.08
CA ARG A 15 -2.64 -12.18 21.52
C ARG A 15 -2.00 -11.10 20.67
N ARG A 16 -0.70 -11.21 20.36
CA ARG A 16 0.00 -10.25 19.48
C ARG A 16 -0.58 -10.24 18.08
N PHE A 17 -0.84 -11.42 17.52
CA PHE A 17 -1.52 -11.56 16.22
C PHE A 17 -2.88 -10.86 16.22
N TRP A 18 -3.71 -11.13 17.22
CA TRP A 18 -5.05 -10.53 17.32
C TRP A 18 -5.02 -9.01 17.54
N GLN A 19 -4.05 -8.51 18.32
CA GLN A 19 -3.81 -7.07 18.46
C GLN A 19 -3.48 -6.43 17.11
N GLY A 20 -2.66 -7.09 16.29
CA GLY A 20 -2.33 -6.65 14.93
C GLY A 20 -3.56 -6.61 14.02
N THR A 21 -4.36 -7.68 14.04
CA THR A 21 -5.62 -7.77 13.31
C THR A 21 -6.56 -6.63 13.69
N ILE A 22 -6.84 -6.41 14.98
CA ILE A 22 -7.71 -5.33 15.46
C ILE A 22 -7.17 -3.96 15.03
N ALA A 23 -5.86 -3.73 15.15
CA ALA A 23 -5.27 -2.45 14.79
C ALA A 23 -5.37 -2.15 13.28
N MET A 24 -5.41 -3.18 12.44
CA MET A 24 -5.54 -3.06 10.99
C MET A 24 -7.01 -2.98 10.52
N MET A 25 -7.99 -3.31 11.36
CA MET A 25 -9.41 -3.30 10.99
C MET A 25 -9.92 -1.98 10.40
N PRO A 26 -9.59 -0.79 10.95
CA PRO A 26 -10.06 0.47 10.38
C PRO A 26 -9.61 0.67 8.93
N LEU A 27 -8.35 0.35 8.62
CA LEU A 27 -7.81 0.42 7.26
C LEU A 27 -8.42 -0.69 6.37
N SER A 28 -8.62 -1.89 6.91
CA SER A 28 -9.24 -3.01 6.19
C SER A 28 -10.68 -2.72 5.78
N ILE A 29 -11.43 -1.98 6.61
CA ILE A 29 -12.80 -1.55 6.28
C ILE A 29 -12.76 -0.42 5.25
N ALA A 30 -11.86 0.55 5.42
CA ALA A 30 -11.70 1.67 4.49
C ALA A 30 -11.35 1.21 3.07
N VAL A 31 -10.63 0.09 2.93
CA VAL A 31 -10.22 -0.45 1.62
C VAL A 31 -11.31 -1.24 0.90
N LEU A 32 -12.43 -1.59 1.56
CA LEU A 32 -13.48 -2.43 0.95
C LEU A 32 -14.05 -1.84 -0.37
N PRO A 33 -14.42 -0.55 -0.46
CA PRO A 33 -14.92 0.02 -1.71
C PRO A 33 -13.87 -0.01 -2.82
N TRP A 34 -12.60 0.15 -2.46
CA TRP A 34 -11.49 0.06 -3.40
C TRP A 34 -11.28 -1.39 -3.89
N GLY A 35 -11.32 -2.37 -3.00
CA GLY A 35 -11.27 -3.78 -3.39
C GLY A 35 -12.45 -4.16 -4.28
N LEU A 36 -13.65 -3.65 -3.98
CA LEU A 36 -14.84 -3.85 -4.82
C LEU A 36 -14.61 -3.29 -6.23
N LEU A 37 -14.10 -2.06 -6.33
CA LEU A 37 -13.72 -1.44 -7.60
C LEU A 37 -12.66 -2.26 -8.34
N ALA A 38 -11.64 -2.78 -7.65
CA ALA A 38 -10.61 -3.60 -8.27
C ALA A 38 -11.20 -4.88 -8.89
N GLY A 39 -12.18 -5.48 -8.21
CA GLY A 39 -12.88 -6.66 -8.71
C GLY A 39 -13.77 -6.37 -9.91
N SER A 40 -14.59 -5.31 -9.85
CA SER A 40 -15.47 -4.93 -10.98
C SER A 40 -14.65 -4.46 -12.18
N PHE A 41 -13.55 -3.75 -11.94
CA PHE A 41 -12.67 -3.26 -12.98
C PHE A 41 -11.89 -4.39 -13.67
N ALA A 42 -11.62 -5.51 -13.00
CA ALA A 42 -11.05 -6.70 -13.65
C ALA A 42 -11.98 -7.22 -14.76
N ILE A 43 -13.28 -7.32 -14.47
CA ILE A 43 -14.29 -7.77 -15.44
C ILE A 43 -14.44 -6.76 -16.59
N ASP A 44 -14.51 -5.47 -16.27
CA ASP A 44 -14.58 -4.39 -17.27
C ASP A 44 -13.31 -4.29 -18.14
N SER A 45 -12.16 -4.76 -17.64
CA SER A 45 -10.91 -4.87 -18.39
C SER A 45 -10.85 -6.11 -19.30
N GLY A 46 -11.89 -6.95 -19.29
CA GLY A 46 -11.99 -8.16 -20.11
C GLY A 46 -11.26 -9.38 -19.52
N LEU A 47 -10.82 -9.33 -18.27
CA LEU A 47 -10.21 -10.47 -17.60
C LEU A 47 -11.26 -11.51 -17.22
N HIS A 48 -10.89 -12.78 -17.29
CA HIS A 48 -11.71 -13.85 -16.73
C HIS A 48 -11.80 -13.69 -15.19
N PRO A 49 -12.93 -14.02 -14.53
CA PRO A 49 -13.09 -13.86 -13.07
C PRO A 49 -11.95 -14.47 -12.24
N LEU A 50 -11.46 -15.65 -12.65
CA LEU A 50 -10.33 -16.30 -11.98
C LEU A 50 -9.01 -15.55 -12.17
N GLU A 51 -8.79 -14.93 -13.34
CA GLU A 51 -7.60 -14.12 -13.60
C GLU A 51 -7.62 -12.85 -12.78
N GLY A 52 -8.78 -12.19 -12.68
CA GLY A 52 -8.98 -11.02 -11.82
C GLY A 52 -8.71 -11.32 -10.34
N GLN A 53 -9.21 -12.45 -9.84
CA GLN A 53 -8.96 -12.87 -8.47
C GLN A 53 -7.49 -13.26 -8.25
N ALA A 54 -6.89 -14.00 -9.19
CA ALA A 54 -5.49 -14.39 -9.11
C ALA A 54 -4.56 -13.17 -9.14
N LEU A 55 -4.89 -12.17 -9.96
CA LEU A 55 -4.14 -10.91 -10.01
C LEU A 55 -4.17 -10.21 -8.65
N SER A 56 -5.33 -10.12 -8.00
CA SER A 56 -5.46 -9.55 -6.65
C SER A 56 -4.71 -10.35 -5.58
N ALA A 57 -4.74 -11.68 -5.68
CA ALA A 57 -4.09 -12.58 -4.73
C ALA A 57 -2.56 -12.58 -4.87
N ILE A 58 -2.01 -12.39 -6.07
CA ILE A 58 -0.57 -12.44 -6.38
C ILE A 58 0.05 -11.04 -6.37
N LEU A 59 -0.54 -10.10 -7.10
CA LEU A 59 -0.13 -8.70 -7.14
C LEU A 59 -0.81 -7.95 -5.99
N PHE A 60 -0.37 -8.23 -4.77
CA PHE A 60 -0.90 -7.61 -3.56
C PHE A 60 -0.40 -6.16 -3.40
N ALA A 61 -0.80 -5.31 -4.34
CA ALA A 61 -0.48 -3.89 -4.40
C ALA A 61 -1.63 -3.17 -5.14
N GLY A 62 -2.60 -2.64 -4.41
CA GLY A 62 -3.88 -2.18 -4.98
C GLY A 62 -3.74 -1.11 -6.07
N SER A 63 -2.82 -0.16 -5.91
CA SER A 63 -2.59 0.90 -6.90
C SER A 63 -1.96 0.34 -8.19
N ALA A 64 -0.97 -0.54 -8.04
CA ALA A 64 -0.34 -1.23 -9.16
C ALA A 64 -1.32 -2.17 -9.88
N GLN A 65 -2.22 -2.83 -9.16
CA GLN A 65 -3.26 -3.69 -9.72
C GLN A 65 -4.23 -2.90 -10.60
N LEU A 66 -4.78 -1.78 -10.12
CA LEU A 66 -5.68 -0.94 -10.93
C LEU A 66 -4.99 -0.41 -12.18
N VAL A 67 -3.75 0.08 -12.06
CA VAL A 67 -3.00 0.57 -13.22
C VAL A 67 -2.71 -0.56 -14.21
N ALA A 68 -2.30 -1.73 -13.73
CA ALA A 68 -2.08 -2.90 -14.58
C ALA A 68 -3.36 -3.28 -15.34
N MET A 69 -4.52 -3.34 -14.68
CA MET A 69 -5.80 -3.62 -15.34
C MET A 69 -6.18 -2.55 -16.37
N GLY A 70 -5.98 -1.27 -16.06
CA GLY A 70 -6.21 -0.19 -17.01
C GLY A 70 -5.30 -0.26 -18.23
N MET A 71 -4.04 -0.66 -18.04
CA MET A 71 -3.08 -0.87 -19.12
C MET A 71 -3.42 -2.10 -19.98
N ILE A 72 -3.88 -3.20 -19.37
CA ILE A 72 -4.40 -4.37 -20.07
C ILE A 72 -5.60 -3.96 -20.95
N LYS A 73 -6.56 -3.22 -20.38
CA LYS A 73 -7.72 -2.70 -21.10
C LYS A 73 -7.34 -1.79 -22.28
N ALA A 74 -6.29 -0.97 -22.09
CA ALA A 74 -5.77 -0.08 -23.12
C ALA A 74 -4.89 -0.79 -24.18
N GLY A 75 -4.65 -2.10 -24.06
CA GLY A 75 -3.79 -2.85 -24.96
C GLY A 75 -2.31 -2.45 -24.88
N ALA A 76 -1.86 -1.97 -23.71
CA ALA A 76 -0.46 -1.56 -23.52
C ALA A 76 0.49 -2.77 -23.62
N GLY A 77 1.69 -2.53 -24.14
CA GLY A 77 2.73 -3.56 -24.23
C GLY A 77 3.23 -4.02 -22.85
N LEU A 78 3.68 -5.28 -22.78
CA LEU A 78 4.21 -5.89 -21.55
C LEU A 78 5.34 -5.07 -20.91
N THR A 79 6.26 -4.54 -21.72
CA THR A 79 7.38 -3.73 -21.24
C THR A 79 6.91 -2.48 -20.50
N THR A 80 5.93 -1.77 -21.06
CA THR A 80 5.35 -0.58 -20.42
C THR A 80 4.67 -0.95 -19.11
N MET A 81 3.90 -2.04 -19.09
CA MET A 81 3.24 -2.52 -17.87
C MET A 81 4.26 -2.84 -16.77
N LEU A 82 5.32 -3.60 -17.10
CA LEU A 82 6.36 -3.96 -16.15
C LEU A 82 7.09 -2.72 -15.60
N LEU A 83 7.45 -1.77 -16.46
CA LEU A 83 8.10 -0.52 -16.04
C LEU A 83 7.16 0.31 -15.15
N THR A 84 5.91 0.52 -15.56
CA THR A 84 4.94 1.28 -14.78
C THR A 84 4.69 0.63 -13.42
N THR A 85 4.47 -0.68 -13.37
CA THR A 85 4.33 -1.43 -12.11
C THR A 85 5.58 -1.32 -11.25
N PHE A 86 6.78 -1.45 -11.83
CA PHE A 86 8.04 -1.28 -11.11
C PHE A 86 8.16 0.11 -10.46
N PHE A 87 7.86 1.17 -11.21
CA PHE A 87 7.94 2.53 -10.68
C PHE A 87 6.89 2.80 -9.60
N ILE A 88 5.65 2.35 -9.79
CA ILE A 88 4.58 2.48 -8.78
C ILE A 88 4.96 1.73 -7.50
N THR A 89 5.51 0.52 -7.63
CA THR A 89 5.85 -0.34 -6.49
C THR A 89 7.23 -0.05 -5.88
N SER A 90 8.02 0.85 -6.47
CA SER A 90 9.34 1.25 -5.94
C SER A 90 9.30 1.72 -4.49
N ARG A 91 8.18 2.29 -4.03
CA ARG A 91 7.96 2.63 -2.62
C ARG A 91 8.00 1.42 -1.68
N HIS A 92 7.56 0.24 -2.12
CA HIS A 92 7.64 -0.99 -1.33
C HIS A 92 9.09 -1.41 -1.13
N PHE A 93 9.96 -1.17 -2.12
CA PHE A 93 11.40 -1.34 -1.97
C PHE A 93 11.96 -0.41 -0.88
N LEU A 94 11.60 0.88 -0.89
CA LEU A 94 12.00 1.83 0.15
C LEU A 94 11.51 1.42 1.55
N TYR A 95 10.28 0.92 1.66
CA TYR A 95 9.76 0.37 2.91
C TYR A 95 10.54 -0.84 3.39
N SER A 96 10.91 -1.75 2.47
CA SER A 96 11.72 -2.91 2.80
C SER A 96 13.11 -2.52 3.34
N VAL A 97 13.70 -1.46 2.80
CA VAL A 97 14.98 -0.91 3.29
C VAL A 97 14.80 -0.29 4.68
N SER A 98 13.74 0.49 4.89
CA SER A 98 13.41 1.10 6.19
C SER A 98 13.15 0.04 7.28
N MET A 99 12.51 -1.07 6.92
CA MET A 99 12.22 -2.18 7.85
C MET A 99 13.34 -3.21 7.95
N ARG A 100 14.45 -3.03 7.22
CA ARG A 100 15.53 -4.03 7.13
C ARG A 100 16.08 -4.42 8.49
N SER A 101 16.35 -3.47 9.38
CA SER A 101 16.95 -3.78 10.69
C SER A 101 16.03 -4.62 11.58
N LYS A 102 14.71 -4.49 11.40
CA LYS A 102 13.67 -5.24 12.13
C LYS A 102 13.45 -6.64 11.56
N VAL A 103 13.45 -6.77 10.23
CA VAL A 103 13.01 -7.99 9.53
C VAL A 103 14.18 -8.88 9.09
N SER A 104 15.34 -8.31 8.76
CA SER A 104 16.53 -9.07 8.32
C SER A 104 17.03 -10.11 9.34
N PRO A 105 16.95 -9.89 10.67
CA PRO A 105 17.34 -10.91 11.65
C PRO A 105 16.40 -12.12 11.71
N LEU A 106 15.23 -12.06 11.08
CA LEU A 106 14.24 -13.13 11.13
C LEU A 106 14.56 -14.27 10.14
N PRO A 107 14.11 -15.51 10.41
CA PRO A 107 14.22 -16.62 9.47
C PRO A 107 13.57 -16.33 8.11
N LEU A 108 14.05 -16.96 7.03
CA LEU A 108 13.60 -16.70 5.66
C LEU A 108 12.08 -16.73 5.49
N ARG A 109 11.38 -17.70 6.10
CA ARG A 109 9.90 -17.77 6.06
C ARG A 109 9.22 -16.47 6.51
N TRP A 110 9.74 -15.83 7.55
CA TRP A 110 9.19 -14.57 8.06
C TRP A 110 9.49 -13.41 7.13
N ARG A 111 10.70 -13.39 6.55
CA ARG A 111 11.10 -12.38 5.59
C ARG A 111 10.24 -12.43 4.33
N LEU A 112 9.96 -13.63 3.82
CA LEU A 112 9.10 -13.82 2.65
C LEU A 112 7.63 -13.48 2.96
N SER A 113 7.08 -13.97 4.07
CA SER A 113 5.68 -13.69 4.43
C SER A 113 5.44 -12.22 4.74
N LEU A 114 6.29 -11.58 5.56
CA LEU A 114 6.14 -10.16 5.88
C LEU A 114 6.50 -9.27 4.70
N GLY A 115 7.41 -9.70 3.83
CA GLY A 115 7.72 -9.00 2.59
C GLY A 115 6.57 -9.04 1.59
N PHE A 116 5.90 -10.19 1.45
CA PHE A 116 4.69 -10.31 0.62
C PHE A 116 3.53 -9.46 1.16
N LEU A 117 3.33 -9.43 2.48
CA LEU A 117 2.28 -8.66 3.12
C LEU A 117 2.62 -7.16 3.30
N LEU A 118 3.79 -6.73 2.84
CA LEU A 118 4.25 -5.35 3.02
C LEU A 118 3.49 -4.42 2.08
N THR A 119 2.40 -3.84 2.57
CA THR A 119 1.64 -2.79 1.86
C THR A 119 1.89 -1.41 2.47
N ASP A 120 1.34 -0.38 1.83
CA ASP A 120 1.33 0.99 2.34
C ASP A 120 0.73 1.06 3.75
N GLU A 121 -0.34 0.30 3.98
CA GLU A 121 -1.09 0.22 5.23
C GLU A 121 -0.29 -0.49 6.32
N LEU A 122 0.33 -1.63 5.99
CA LEU A 122 1.18 -2.33 6.95
C LEU A 122 2.37 -1.45 7.34
N PHE A 123 3.01 -0.81 6.36
CA PHE A 123 4.10 0.11 6.63
C PHE A 123 3.65 1.33 7.46
N ALA A 124 2.49 1.91 7.19
CA ALA A 124 1.94 2.99 8.00
C ALA A 124 1.78 2.58 9.46
N LEU A 125 1.33 1.34 9.71
CA LEU A 125 1.08 0.81 11.05
C LEU A 125 2.36 0.44 11.83
N VAL A 126 3.33 -0.23 11.18
CA VAL A 126 4.52 -0.78 11.87
C VAL A 126 5.86 -0.13 11.48
N GLY A 127 5.88 0.68 10.42
CA GLY A 127 7.09 1.30 9.88
C GLY A 127 7.80 2.23 10.86
N HIS A 128 7.04 2.92 11.71
CA HIS A 128 7.56 3.86 12.72
C HIS A 128 8.01 3.19 14.03
N GLN A 129 7.70 1.91 14.24
CA GLN A 129 8.06 1.21 15.48
C GLN A 129 9.58 1.06 15.58
N SER A 130 10.15 1.15 16.78
CA SER A 130 11.56 0.76 16.99
C SER A 130 11.76 -0.76 16.90
N GLU A 131 13.00 -1.21 16.78
CA GLU A 131 13.33 -2.66 16.79
C GLU A 131 12.82 -3.38 18.04
N LYS A 132 12.79 -2.69 19.19
CA LYS A 132 12.28 -3.24 20.45
C LYS A 132 10.75 -3.33 20.50
N GLN A 133 10.06 -2.48 19.74
CA GLN A 133 8.60 -2.45 19.68
C GLN A 133 8.05 -3.38 18.60
N PHE A 134 8.82 -3.65 17.56
CA PHE A 134 8.41 -4.46 16.43
C PHE A 134 8.17 -5.91 16.87
N ASP A 135 6.93 -6.38 16.72
CA ASP A 135 6.55 -7.77 16.93
C ASP A 135 6.09 -8.40 15.60
N ARG A 136 6.73 -9.51 15.22
CA ARG A 136 6.45 -10.22 13.96
C ARG A 136 5.05 -10.83 13.89
N TRP A 137 4.47 -11.25 15.03
CA TRP A 137 3.12 -11.81 15.06
C TRP A 137 2.06 -10.73 14.95
N TYR A 138 2.30 -9.57 15.59
CA TYR A 138 1.49 -8.37 15.36
C TYR A 138 1.51 -7.96 13.89
N ALA A 139 2.69 -7.84 13.28
CA ALA A 139 2.81 -7.48 11.86
C ALA A 139 2.13 -8.51 10.94
N LEU A 140 2.26 -9.81 11.24
CA LEU A 140 1.57 -10.87 10.50
C LEU A 140 0.05 -10.80 10.63
N GLY A 141 -0.45 -10.58 11.85
CA GLY A 141 -1.89 -10.48 12.10
C GLY A 141 -2.52 -9.29 11.40
N ALA A 142 -1.82 -8.16 11.37
CA ALA A 142 -2.21 -6.97 10.62
C ALA A 142 -2.18 -7.23 9.10
N GLY A 143 -1.04 -7.66 8.56
CA GLY A 143 -0.90 -7.87 7.12
C GLY A 143 -1.84 -8.94 6.58
N LEU A 144 -2.00 -10.06 7.28
CA LEU A 144 -2.85 -11.16 6.85
C LEU A 144 -4.34 -10.79 6.91
N SER A 145 -4.78 -10.08 7.94
CA SER A 145 -6.17 -9.60 7.98
C SER A 145 -6.45 -8.65 6.83
N PHE A 146 -5.54 -7.71 6.54
CA PHE A 146 -5.68 -6.79 5.42
C PHE A 146 -5.75 -7.54 4.09
N TYR A 147 -4.88 -8.53 3.88
CA TYR A 147 -4.87 -9.38 2.68
C TYR A 147 -6.20 -10.12 2.47
N LEU A 148 -6.76 -10.69 3.53
CA LEU A 148 -8.04 -11.40 3.46
C LEU A 148 -9.20 -10.45 3.13
N PHE A 149 -9.26 -9.29 3.77
CA PHE A 149 -10.29 -8.28 3.48
C PHE A 149 -10.19 -7.77 2.04
N TRP A 150 -8.97 -7.51 1.55
CA TRP A 150 -8.73 -7.10 0.17
C TRP A 150 -9.21 -8.15 -0.85
N ASN A 151 -8.86 -9.41 -0.63
CA ASN A 151 -9.26 -10.49 -1.54
C ASN A 151 -10.76 -10.76 -1.50
N LEU A 152 -11.40 -10.68 -0.32
CA LEU A 152 -12.85 -10.82 -0.18
C LEU A 152 -13.59 -9.67 -0.87
N ALA A 153 -13.10 -8.44 -0.71
CA ALA A 153 -13.65 -7.27 -1.39
C ALA A 153 -13.50 -7.38 -2.91
N THR A 154 -12.33 -7.82 -3.39
CA THR A 154 -12.11 -8.08 -4.82
C THR A 154 -13.06 -9.15 -5.34
N PHE A 155 -13.20 -10.26 -4.62
CA PHE A 155 -14.12 -11.33 -5.01
C PHE A 155 -15.56 -10.83 -5.10
N ALA A 156 -16.01 -10.08 -4.09
CA ALA A 156 -17.33 -9.44 -4.12
C ALA A 156 -17.47 -8.47 -5.31
N GLY A 157 -16.41 -7.73 -5.64
CA GLY A 157 -16.37 -6.84 -6.80
C GLY A 157 -16.44 -7.57 -8.14
N ILE A 158 -15.79 -8.73 -8.26
CA ILE A 158 -15.85 -9.60 -9.45
C ILE A 158 -17.28 -10.12 -9.66
N LEU A 159 -17.89 -10.62 -8.58
CA LEU A 159 -19.28 -11.09 -8.62
C LEU A 159 -20.21 -9.93 -8.99
N ALA A 160 -20.10 -8.81 -8.28
CA ALA A 160 -20.97 -7.66 -8.49
C ALA A 160 -20.78 -7.06 -9.89
N GLY A 161 -19.55 -6.96 -10.40
CA GLY A 161 -19.24 -6.46 -11.75
C GLY A 161 -19.80 -7.34 -12.86
N SER A 162 -20.02 -8.63 -12.59
CA SER A 162 -20.68 -9.55 -13.53
C SER A 162 -22.19 -9.29 -13.66
N PHE A 163 -22.82 -8.68 -12.64
CA PHE A 163 -24.27 -8.40 -12.60
C PHE A 163 -24.61 -6.91 -12.78
N LEU A 164 -23.69 -6.01 -12.41
CA LEU A 164 -23.88 -4.56 -12.37
C LEU A 164 -22.75 -3.86 -13.14
N PRO A 165 -22.88 -3.69 -14.46
CA PRO A 165 -21.85 -3.07 -15.30
C PRO A 165 -21.53 -1.62 -14.90
N GLN A 166 -22.47 -0.90 -14.30
CA GLN A 166 -22.29 0.49 -13.86
C GLN A 166 -21.60 0.65 -12.49
N LEU A 167 -21.09 -0.42 -11.85
CA LEU A 167 -20.38 -0.31 -10.57
C LEU A 167 -19.21 0.68 -10.60
N ASN A 168 -18.53 0.78 -11.74
CA ASN A 168 -17.41 1.69 -11.93
C ASN A 168 -17.85 3.17 -12.01
N GLU A 169 -19.14 3.45 -12.19
CA GLU A 169 -19.70 4.82 -12.23
C GLU A 169 -20.14 5.33 -10.86
N LEU A 170 -20.10 4.49 -9.82
CA LEU A 170 -20.54 4.85 -8.47
C LEU A 170 -19.54 5.73 -7.69
N GLY A 171 -18.43 6.15 -8.33
CA GLY A 171 -17.42 6.98 -7.68
C GLY A 171 -16.54 6.21 -6.69
N LEU A 172 -16.46 4.88 -6.81
CA LEU A 172 -15.65 4.04 -5.91
C LEU A 172 -14.16 4.38 -5.98
N GLU A 173 -13.71 5.01 -7.07
CA GLU A 173 -12.34 5.52 -7.24
C GLU A 173 -11.99 6.60 -6.20
N PHE A 174 -12.99 7.31 -5.67
CA PHE A 174 -12.76 8.25 -4.57
C PHE A 174 -12.24 7.56 -3.31
N ALA A 175 -12.59 6.29 -3.08
CA ALA A 175 -12.08 5.54 -1.93
C ALA A 175 -10.56 5.36 -1.98
N VAL A 176 -9.98 5.26 -3.18
CA VAL A 176 -8.52 5.21 -3.39
C VAL A 176 -7.89 6.52 -2.92
N ALA A 177 -8.41 7.65 -3.41
CA ALA A 177 -7.93 8.97 -3.03
C ALA A 177 -8.09 9.23 -1.53
N ALA A 178 -9.25 8.92 -0.96
CA ALA A 178 -9.54 9.09 0.46
C ALA A 178 -8.58 8.25 1.34
N THR A 179 -8.30 7.01 0.97
CA THR A 179 -7.38 6.13 1.70
C THR A 179 -5.96 6.70 1.70
N PHE A 180 -5.46 7.13 0.55
CA PHE A 180 -4.13 7.74 0.47
C PHE A 180 -4.06 9.07 1.22
N ILE A 181 -5.10 9.91 1.17
CA ILE A 181 -5.16 11.15 1.97
C ILE A 181 -5.09 10.81 3.46
N ALA A 182 -5.87 9.83 3.92
CA ALA A 182 -5.89 9.42 5.32
C ALA A 182 -4.54 8.87 5.82
N ILE A 183 -3.76 8.23 4.94
CA ILE A 183 -2.42 7.71 5.26
C ILE A 183 -1.36 8.82 5.19
N VAL A 184 -1.38 9.64 4.14
CA VAL A 184 -0.30 10.61 3.84
C VAL A 184 -0.40 11.84 4.73
N VAL A 185 -1.59 12.42 4.91
CA VAL A 185 -1.77 13.70 5.62
C VAL A 185 -1.21 13.65 7.06
N PRO A 186 -1.48 12.62 7.89
CA PRO A 186 -0.87 12.51 9.21
C PRO A 186 0.67 12.32 9.20
N GLY A 187 1.22 11.90 8.06
CA GLY A 187 2.66 11.75 7.83
C GLY A 187 3.38 13.06 7.50
N ILE A 188 2.66 14.13 7.15
CA ILE A 188 3.24 15.44 6.83
C ILE A 188 3.64 16.15 8.13
N LYS A 189 4.83 15.81 8.62
CA LYS A 189 5.35 16.30 9.91
C LYS A 189 6.44 17.35 9.80
N ASN A 190 6.98 17.56 8.60
CA ASN A 190 8.08 18.48 8.37
C ASN A 190 8.02 19.09 6.96
N LEU A 191 8.81 20.15 6.75
CA LEU A 191 8.85 20.89 5.51
C LEU A 191 9.30 20.04 4.30
N PRO A 192 10.34 19.17 4.40
CA PRO A 192 10.72 18.31 3.28
C PRO A 192 9.59 17.38 2.79
N VAL A 193 8.85 16.77 3.72
CA VAL A 193 7.70 15.92 3.37
C VAL A 193 6.59 16.76 2.74
N LEU A 194 6.29 17.94 3.28
CA LEU A 194 5.29 18.85 2.69
C LEU A 194 5.66 19.24 1.26
N LEU A 195 6.91 19.63 1.02
CA LEU A 195 7.39 19.99 -0.32
C LEU A 195 7.31 18.81 -1.29
N SER A 196 7.62 17.60 -0.83
CA SER A 196 7.46 16.38 -1.63
C SER A 196 6.01 16.17 -2.06
N VAL A 197 5.06 16.29 -1.13
CA VAL A 197 3.63 16.11 -1.39
C VAL A 197 3.10 17.17 -2.35
N VAL A 198 3.46 18.45 -2.14
CA VAL A 198 3.04 19.55 -3.02
C VAL A 198 3.61 19.38 -4.43
N THR A 199 4.90 19.02 -4.56
CA THR A 199 5.51 18.76 -5.86
C THR A 199 4.84 17.57 -6.57
N ALA A 200 4.58 16.47 -5.85
CA ALA A 200 3.88 15.31 -6.42
C ALA A 200 2.50 15.72 -6.97
N LEU A 201 1.73 16.49 -6.19
CA LEU A 201 0.41 16.98 -6.57
C LEU A 201 0.47 17.87 -7.82
N LEU A 202 1.34 18.89 -7.81
CA LEU A 202 1.45 19.84 -8.91
C LEU A 202 1.95 19.17 -10.20
N LEU A 203 3.00 18.34 -10.12
CA LEU A 203 3.52 17.62 -11.29
C LEU A 203 2.50 16.62 -11.82
N SER A 204 1.83 15.86 -10.96
CA SER A 204 0.83 14.89 -11.39
C SER A 204 -0.32 15.57 -12.14
N VAL A 205 -0.84 16.69 -11.63
CA VAL A 205 -1.94 17.43 -12.26
C VAL A 205 -1.48 18.07 -13.58
N ALA A 206 -0.33 18.76 -13.57
CA ALA A 206 0.17 19.45 -14.75
C ALA A 206 0.49 18.47 -15.89
N LEU A 207 1.24 17.39 -15.60
CA LEU A 207 1.63 16.42 -16.62
C LEU A 207 0.44 15.62 -17.16
N HIS A 208 -0.55 15.34 -16.32
CA HIS A 208 -1.81 14.75 -16.78
C HIS A 208 -2.57 15.69 -17.71
N PHE A 209 -2.66 16.99 -17.37
CA PHE A 209 -3.30 18.00 -18.20
C PHE A 209 -2.65 18.12 -19.58
N PHE A 210 -1.31 18.05 -19.65
CA PHE A 210 -0.55 18.06 -20.90
C PHE A 210 -0.46 16.69 -21.60
N LYS A 211 -1.14 15.65 -21.08
CA LYS A 211 -1.13 14.29 -21.63
C LYS A 211 0.27 13.70 -21.82
N VAL A 212 1.19 14.00 -20.91
CA VAL A 212 2.56 13.49 -20.95
C VAL A 212 2.56 12.01 -20.58
N GLU A 213 3.12 11.17 -21.45
CA GLU A 213 3.35 9.76 -21.13
C GLU A 213 4.32 9.61 -19.95
N GLY A 214 4.01 8.71 -19.02
CA GLY A 214 4.84 8.54 -17.82
C GLY A 214 4.72 9.68 -16.80
N ALA A 215 3.69 10.52 -16.88
CA ALA A 215 3.40 11.60 -15.92
C ALA A 215 3.59 11.17 -14.45
N LEU A 216 3.08 9.99 -14.08
CA LEU A 216 3.17 9.45 -12.72
C LEU A 216 4.63 9.19 -12.30
N MET A 217 5.46 8.67 -13.21
CA MET A 217 6.87 8.41 -12.97
C MET A 217 7.63 9.72 -12.75
N ILE A 218 7.43 10.71 -13.63
CA ILE A 218 8.07 12.02 -13.53
C ILE A 218 7.65 12.72 -12.22
N ALA A 219 6.36 12.70 -11.89
CA ALA A 219 5.84 13.27 -10.65
C ALA A 219 6.47 12.60 -9.41
N SER A 220 6.57 11.27 -9.40
CA SER A 220 7.16 10.53 -8.28
C SER A 220 8.66 10.85 -8.08
N ILE A 221 9.45 10.86 -9.16
CA ILE A 221 10.89 11.16 -9.11
C ILE A 221 11.11 12.62 -8.70
N GLY A 222 10.35 13.55 -9.29
CA GLY A 222 10.44 14.96 -8.96
C GLY A 222 10.09 15.23 -7.49
N ALA A 223 9.05 14.56 -6.97
CA ALA A 223 8.67 14.65 -5.57
C ALA A 223 9.76 14.11 -4.63
N MET A 224 10.32 12.92 -4.91
CA MET A 224 11.41 12.35 -4.11
C MET A 224 12.66 13.23 -4.13
N ALA A 225 13.06 13.73 -5.31
CA ALA A 225 14.20 14.62 -5.45
C ALA A 225 13.99 15.92 -4.66
N THR A 226 12.79 16.51 -4.73
CA THR A 226 12.46 17.72 -3.98
C THR A 226 12.56 17.49 -2.47
N GLY A 227 11.99 16.39 -1.98
CA GLY A 227 12.06 16.02 -0.56
C GLY A 227 13.49 15.85 -0.08
N TYR A 228 14.29 15.08 -0.81
CA TYR A 228 15.68 14.83 -0.49
C TYR A 228 16.50 16.12 -0.44
N LEU A 229 16.38 16.98 -1.47
CA LEU A 229 17.10 18.26 -1.53
C LEU A 229 16.66 19.20 -0.41
N ALA A 230 15.38 19.25 -0.09
CA ALA A 230 14.87 20.06 1.02
C ALA A 230 15.40 19.59 2.37
N GLU A 231 15.50 18.27 2.58
CA GLU A 231 16.08 17.70 3.79
C GLU A 231 17.58 17.98 3.90
N GLU A 232 18.34 17.84 2.81
CA GLU A 232 19.78 18.12 2.79
C GLU A 232 20.09 19.61 3.04
N LEU A 233 19.34 20.51 2.41
CA LEU A 233 19.49 21.96 2.59
C LEU A 233 19.04 22.43 3.99
N GLY A 234 18.01 21.79 4.55
CA GLY A 234 17.56 22.04 5.93
C GLY A 234 18.52 21.49 6.99
N GLY A 235 19.13 20.34 6.72
CA GLY A 235 20.13 19.71 7.59
C GLY A 235 21.44 20.49 7.66
N LYS A 236 21.86 21.16 6.58
CA LYS A 236 23.03 22.07 6.57
C LYS A 236 22.84 23.35 7.40
N LYS A 237 21.61 23.65 7.86
CA LYS A 237 21.30 24.83 8.70
C LYS A 237 21.17 24.51 10.20
N ARG A 238 21.30 23.24 10.61
CA ARG A 238 21.34 22.80 12.02
C ARG A 238 22.74 22.38 12.41
#